data_AF-A0A919YTR7-F1
#
_entry.id   AF-A0A919YTR7-F1
#
_cell.length_a   1.000
_cell.length_b   1.000
_cell.length_c   1.000
_cell.angle_alpha   90.00
_cell.angle_beta   90.00
_cell.angle_gamma   90.00
#
_symmetry.space_group_name_H-M   'P 1'
#
loop_
_entity.id
_entity.type
_entity.pdbx_description
1 polymer ?
#
loop_
_entity_poly.entity_id
_entity_poly.type
_entity_poly.pdbx_seq_one_letter_code
_entity_poly.pdbx_strand_id
1 'polypeptide(L)'
;MNAWIWIAIAVVFILVLLVGIIASKMSSFDKSNYMEDEHGNIVLLDTSAMRAGSSSAYDSTIQMELRGHKLSNGESWNDAWLRTISSIRQNTQNPEWYIQYIIEQRRKAGLPELEGLELDKK
;
A
#
# COMPACT_ATOMS: atom_id res chain seq x y z
N MET A 1 4.39 0.03 51.97
CA MET A 1 4.40 0.28 50.51
C MET A 1 3.13 -0.37 49.94
N ASN A 2 2.20 0.42 49.40
CA ASN A 2 0.83 -0.03 49.15
C ASN A 2 0.75 -0.91 47.91
N ALA A 3 0.06 -2.06 48.01
CA ALA A 3 -0.13 -3.05 46.95
C ALA A 3 -0.69 -2.45 45.64
N TRP A 4 -1.42 -1.34 45.75
CA TRP A 4 -1.92 -0.55 44.63
C TRP A 4 -0.83 -0.01 43.69
N ILE A 5 0.35 0.31 44.20
CA ILE A 5 1.48 0.80 43.38
C ILE A 5 2.01 -0.32 42.49
N TRP A 6 2.06 -1.55 42.98
CA TRP A 6 2.51 -2.72 42.21
C TRP A 6 1.51 -3.12 41.12
N ILE A 7 0.20 -2.97 41.38
CA ILE A 7 -0.85 -3.20 40.38
C ILE A 7 -0.74 -2.18 39.24
N ALA A 8 -0.54 -0.89 39.57
CA ALA A 8 -0.36 0.15 38.56
C ALA A 8 0.87 -0.09 37.67
N ILE A 9 1.99 -0.52 38.28
CA ILE A 9 3.23 -0.83 37.54
C ILE A 9 3.02 -2.01 36.59
N ALA A 10 2.33 -3.07 37.03
CA ALA A 10 2.05 -4.24 36.21
C ALA A 10 1.18 -3.90 34.97
N VAL A 11 0.18 -3.02 35.13
CA VAL A 11 -0.68 -2.60 34.01
C VAL A 11 0.10 -1.81 32.96
N VAL A 12 0.99 -0.90 33.38
CA VAL A 12 1.83 -0.14 32.43
C VAL A 12 2.80 -1.07 31.70
N PHE A 13 3.37 -2.06 32.38
CA PHE A 13 4.27 -3.04 31.76
C PHE A 13 3.58 -3.88 30.69
N ILE A 14 2.34 -4.31 30.95
CA ILE A 14 1.53 -5.07 29.98
C ILE A 14 1.19 -4.20 28.76
N LEU A 15 0.88 -2.92 28.96
CA LEU A 15 0.61 -1.99 27.85
C LEU A 15 1.85 -1.75 26.98
N VAL A 16 3.04 -1.60 27.57
CA VAL A 16 4.30 -1.44 26.83
C VAL A 16 4.64 -2.72 26.04
N LEU A 17 4.40 -3.90 26.61
CA LEU A 17 4.59 -5.18 25.91
C LEU A 17 3.62 -5.34 24.73
N LEU A 18 2.36 -4.93 24.88
CA LEU A 18 1.37 -4.97 23.78
C LEU A 18 1.76 -4.04 22.63
N VAL A 19 2.24 -2.83 22.92
CA VAL A 19 2.74 -1.90 21.89
C VAL A 19 3.98 -2.45 21.19
N GLY A 20 4.89 -3.10 21.93
CA GLY A 20 6.07 -3.76 21.37
C GLY A 20 5.76 -4.93 20.43
N ILE A 21 4.70 -5.71 20.72
CA ILE A 21 4.24 -6.81 19.86
C ILE A 21 3.57 -6.30 18.57
N ILE A 22 2.86 -5.17 18.63
CA ILE A 22 2.26 -4.55 17.44
C ILE A 22 3.36 -3.94 16.55
N ALA A 23 4.34 -3.27 17.14
CA ALA A 23 5.46 -2.66 16.42
C ALA A 23 6.40 -3.70 15.78
N SER A 24 6.63 -4.85 16.44
CA SER A 24 7.51 -5.90 15.89
C SER A 24 6.94 -6.59 14.66
N LYS A 25 5.62 -6.62 14.48
CA LYS A 25 4.98 -7.15 13.26
C LYS A 25 5.15 -6.25 12.03
N MET A 26 5.58 -5.00 12.20
CA MET A 26 5.64 -4.01 11.12
C MET A 26 7.04 -3.87 10.49
N SER A 27 8.06 -4.61 10.97
CA SER A 27 9.48 -4.38 10.61
C SER A 27 10.19 -5.51 9.86
N SER A 28 9.46 -6.51 9.36
CA SER A 28 10.03 -7.49 8.42
C SER A 28 9.79 -7.07 6.97
N PHE A 29 10.30 -5.91 6.56
CA PHE A 29 10.47 -5.60 5.14
C PHE A 29 11.68 -6.42 4.66
N ASP A 30 11.38 -7.67 4.28
CA ASP A 30 12.38 -8.61 3.80
C ASP A 30 13.03 -8.07 2.52
N LYS A 31 14.36 -8.18 2.43
CA LYS A 31 15.19 -7.71 1.30
C LYS A 31 14.97 -8.51 0.01
N SER A 32 13.94 -9.37 -0.02
CA SER A 32 13.69 -10.37 -1.06
C SER A 32 12.64 -9.95 -2.09
N ASN A 33 12.10 -8.73 -2.04
CA ASN A 33 10.94 -8.33 -2.87
C ASN A 33 11.28 -7.69 -4.22
N TYR A 34 12.53 -7.74 -4.66
CA TYR A 34 12.98 -7.22 -5.95
C TYR A 34 13.94 -8.19 -6.60
N MET A 35 13.91 -8.24 -7.93
CA MET A 35 14.87 -8.97 -8.77
C MET A 35 15.44 -8.02 -9.81
N GLU A 36 16.66 -8.30 -10.25
CA GLU A 36 17.22 -7.67 -11.46
C GLU A 36 16.75 -8.48 -12.67
N ASP A 37 16.21 -7.81 -13.69
CA ASP A 37 15.82 -8.45 -14.94
C ASP A 37 17.05 -8.70 -15.86
N GLU A 38 16.82 -9.32 -17.02
CA GLU A 38 17.88 -9.65 -17.98
C GLU A 38 18.60 -8.43 -18.57
N HIS A 39 18.04 -7.22 -18.39
CA HIS A 39 18.58 -5.95 -18.89
C HIS A 39 19.21 -5.10 -17.78
N GLY A 40 19.24 -5.59 -16.54
CA GLY A 40 19.78 -4.86 -15.39
C GLY A 40 18.78 -3.94 -14.69
N ASN A 41 17.49 -4.02 -15.00
CA ASN A 41 16.46 -3.22 -14.34
C ASN A 41 15.98 -3.90 -13.06
N ILE A 42 15.68 -3.09 -12.03
CA ILE A 42 15.10 -3.59 -10.79
C ILE A 42 13.58 -3.72 -10.96
N VAL A 43 13.07 -4.95 -10.82
CA VAL A 43 11.65 -5.29 -10.93
C VAL A 43 11.14 -5.83 -9.59
N LEU A 44 9.99 -5.33 -9.15
CA LEU A 44 9.28 -5.81 -7.97
C LEU A 44 8.73 -7.21 -8.21
N LEU A 45 9.05 -8.13 -7.29
CA LEU A 45 8.55 -9.49 -7.33
C LEU A 45 7.07 -9.54 -6.95
N ASP A 46 6.34 -10.38 -7.67
CA ASP A 46 4.93 -10.61 -7.41
C ASP A 46 4.72 -11.66 -6.32
N THR A 47 4.96 -11.29 -5.07
CA THR A 47 4.75 -12.16 -3.90
C THR A 47 3.40 -11.87 -3.24
N SER A 48 2.86 -12.85 -2.50
CA SER A 48 1.62 -12.64 -1.73
C SER A 48 1.73 -11.51 -0.70
N ALA A 49 2.91 -11.36 -0.08
CA ALA A 49 3.19 -10.26 0.85
C ALA A 49 3.20 -8.90 0.14
N MET A 50 3.81 -8.81 -1.04
CA MET A 50 3.82 -7.59 -1.85
C MET A 50 2.43 -7.20 -2.33
N ARG A 51 1.64 -8.18 -2.78
CA ARG A 51 0.24 -7.96 -3.15
C ARG A 51 -0.57 -7.42 -1.97
N ALA A 52 -0.42 -8.01 -0.78
CA ALA A 52 -1.15 -7.57 0.42
C ALA A 52 -0.75 -6.15 0.88
N GLY A 53 0.54 -5.82 0.83
CA GLY A 53 1.02 -4.48 1.14
C GLY A 53 0.51 -3.45 0.13
N SER A 54 0.61 -3.77 -1.16
CA SER A 54 0.18 -2.89 -2.25
C SER A 54 -1.33 -2.68 -2.22
N SER A 55 -2.12 -3.74 -2.04
CA SER A 55 -3.58 -3.64 -1.93
C SER A 55 -4.00 -2.72 -0.78
N SER A 56 -3.36 -2.86 0.39
CA SER A 56 -3.64 -1.99 1.54
C SER A 56 -3.32 -0.52 1.26
N ALA A 57 -2.22 -0.24 0.54
CA ALA A 57 -1.85 1.11 0.13
C ALA A 57 -2.83 1.70 -0.89
N TYR A 58 -3.26 0.90 -1.89
CA TYR A 58 -4.26 1.33 -2.87
C TYR A 58 -5.60 1.60 -2.21
N ASP A 59 -6.07 0.73 -1.31
CA ASP A 59 -7.30 0.92 -0.56
C ASP A 59 -7.26 2.24 0.22
N SER A 60 -6.16 2.52 0.92
CA SER A 60 -5.97 3.79 1.62
C SER A 60 -6.05 4.99 0.67
N THR A 61 -5.43 4.87 -0.50
CA THR A 61 -5.41 5.93 -1.52
C THR A 61 -6.80 6.17 -2.12
N ILE A 62 -7.54 5.11 -2.43
CA ILE A 62 -8.93 5.17 -2.90
C ILE A 62 -9.82 5.83 -1.85
N GLN A 63 -9.62 5.54 -0.56
CA GLN A 63 -10.35 6.19 0.53
C GLN A 63 -10.03 7.70 0.63
N MET A 64 -8.81 8.12 0.31
CA MET A 64 -8.48 9.54 0.24
C MET A 64 -9.21 10.25 -0.90
N GLU A 65 -9.22 9.65 -2.09
CA GLU A 65 -9.97 10.17 -3.24
C GLU A 65 -11.47 10.25 -2.94
N LEU A 66 -12.05 9.20 -2.35
CA LEU A 66 -13.47 9.15 -2.01
C LEU A 66 -13.87 10.26 -1.03
N ARG A 67 -12.96 10.66 -0.12
CA ARG A 67 -13.18 11.78 0.81
C ARG A 67 -13.03 13.16 0.14
N GLY A 68 -12.74 13.22 -1.16
CA GLY A 68 -12.48 14.45 -1.89
C GLY A 68 -11.17 15.12 -1.49
N HIS A 69 -10.21 14.35 -0.97
CA HIS A 69 -8.88 14.88 -0.66
C HIS A 69 -8.24 15.45 -1.93
N LYS A 70 -7.61 16.61 -1.84
CA LYS A 70 -6.88 17.21 -2.95
C LYS A 70 -5.40 16.88 -2.81
N LEU A 71 -4.80 16.38 -3.88
CA LEU A 71 -3.37 16.10 -3.93
C LEU A 71 -2.58 17.41 -3.72
N SER A 72 -1.49 17.33 -2.96
CA SER A 72 -0.69 18.50 -2.56
C SER A 72 0.01 19.20 -3.72
N ASN A 73 0.28 18.46 -4.80
CA ASN A 73 0.86 18.96 -6.05
C ASN A 73 -0.18 19.58 -7.00
N GLY A 74 -1.48 19.58 -6.64
CA GLY A 74 -2.56 20.09 -7.49
C GLY A 74 -2.93 19.18 -8.67
N GLU A 75 -2.36 17.97 -8.74
CA GLU A 75 -2.66 16.95 -9.75
C GLU A 75 -4.09 16.43 -9.58
N SER A 76 -4.72 15.98 -10.68
CA SER A 76 -6.00 15.29 -10.60
C SER A 76 -5.81 13.86 -10.09
N TRP A 77 -6.85 13.27 -9.48
CA TRP A 77 -6.80 11.86 -9.11
C TRP A 77 -6.62 10.95 -10.33
N ASN A 78 -7.26 11.27 -11.45
CA ASN A 78 -7.10 10.50 -12.69
C ASN A 78 -5.62 10.40 -13.10
N ASP A 79 -4.92 11.53 -13.16
CA ASP A 79 -3.51 11.58 -13.56
C ASP A 79 -2.60 10.84 -12.55
N ALA A 80 -2.87 10.99 -11.25
CA ALA A 80 -2.13 10.28 -10.22
C ALA A 80 -2.28 8.76 -10.33
N TRP A 81 -3.47 8.27 -10.67
CA TRP A 81 -3.73 6.84 -10.88
C TRP A 81 -3.11 6.34 -12.18
N LEU A 82 -3.19 7.10 -13.28
CA LEU A 82 -2.51 6.75 -14.53
C LEU A 82 -0.99 6.64 -14.32
N ARG A 83 -0.39 7.60 -13.61
CA ARG A 83 1.03 7.57 -13.26
C ARG A 83 1.39 6.35 -12.40
N THR A 84 0.54 6.01 -11.44
CA THR A 84 0.70 4.81 -10.60
C THR A 84 0.65 3.54 -11.44
N ILE A 85 -0.33 3.43 -12.34
CA ILE A 85 -0.49 2.29 -13.26
C ILE A 85 0.71 2.17 -14.21
N SER A 86 1.17 3.27 -14.79
CA SER A 86 2.35 3.28 -15.66
C SER A 86 3.61 2.81 -14.90
N SER A 87 3.80 3.27 -13.66
CA SER A 87 4.88 2.79 -12.79
C SER A 87 4.76 1.29 -12.47
N ILE A 88 3.55 0.78 -12.25
CA ILE A 88 3.31 -0.65 -12.00
C ILE A 88 3.69 -1.46 -13.23
N ARG A 89 3.26 -1.06 -14.43
CA ARG A 89 3.57 -1.73 -15.71
C ARG A 89 5.07 -1.90 -15.92
N GLN A 90 5.85 -0.86 -15.59
CA GLN A 90 7.28 -0.83 -15.86
C GLN A 90 8.11 -1.58 -14.81
N ASN A 91 7.67 -1.57 -13.54
CA ASN A 91 8.53 -1.96 -12.42
C ASN A 91 8.03 -3.20 -11.66
N THR A 92 7.04 -3.93 -12.17
CA THR A 92 6.46 -5.09 -11.47
C THR A 92 6.41 -6.31 -12.36
N GLN A 93 6.73 -7.49 -11.83
CA GLN A 93 6.76 -8.74 -12.59
C GLN A 93 5.38 -9.14 -13.17
N ASN A 94 4.30 -8.85 -12.46
CA ASN A 94 2.93 -9.16 -12.88
C ASN A 94 2.02 -7.94 -12.69
N PRO A 95 2.14 -6.93 -13.56
CA PRO A 95 1.49 -5.65 -13.36
C PRO A 95 -0.04 -5.74 -13.45
N GLU A 96 -0.56 -6.64 -14.28
CA GLU A 96 -1.99 -6.77 -14.56
C GLU A 96 -2.81 -7.07 -13.31
N TRP A 97 -2.30 -7.88 -12.38
CA TRP A 97 -3.00 -8.16 -11.13
C TRP A 97 -3.25 -6.87 -10.33
N TYR A 98 -2.22 -6.02 -10.19
CA TYR A 98 -2.30 -4.77 -9.41
C TYR A 98 -3.21 -3.75 -10.10
N ILE A 99 -3.11 -3.64 -11.43
CA ILE A 99 -3.94 -2.73 -12.24
C ILE A 99 -5.42 -3.13 -12.12
N GLN A 100 -5.73 -4.42 -12.31
CA GLN A 100 -7.10 -4.91 -12.15
C GLN A 100 -7.62 -4.71 -10.73
N TYR A 101 -6.78 -4.92 -9.71
CA TYR A 101 -7.15 -4.66 -8.33
C TYR A 101 -7.57 -3.20 -8.13
N ILE A 102 -6.77 -2.23 -8.60
CA ILE A 102 -7.09 -0.80 -8.50
C ILE A 102 -8.42 -0.49 -9.19
N ILE A 103 -8.61 -0.95 -10.43
CA ILE A 103 -9.84 -0.69 -11.21
C ILE A 103 -11.07 -1.25 -10.49
N GLU A 104 -10.99 -2.50 -10.04
CA GLU A 104 -12.13 -3.17 -9.39
C GLU A 104 -12.48 -2.52 -8.05
N GLN A 105 -11.48 -2.13 -7.24
CA GLN A 105 -11.76 -1.44 -5.97
C GLN A 105 -12.30 -0.03 -6.18
N ARG A 106 -11.80 0.73 -7.17
CA ARG A 106 -12.37 2.03 -7.55
C ARG A 106 -13.83 1.90 -7.98
N ARG A 107 -14.13 0.91 -8.83
CA ARG A 107 -15.51 0.62 -9.27
C ARG A 107 -16.42 0.27 -8.11
N LYS A 108 -15.97 -0.57 -7.17
CA LYS A 108 -16.71 -0.90 -5.94
C LYS A 108 -16.97 0.32 -5.05
N ALA A 109 -16.02 1.25 -5.00
CA ALA A 109 -16.19 2.51 -4.28
C ALA A 109 -17.11 3.52 -4.99
N GLY A 110 -17.58 3.23 -6.21
CA GLY A 110 -18.41 4.13 -7.01
C GLY A 110 -17.64 5.33 -7.57
N LEU A 111 -16.30 5.23 -7.66
CA LEU A 111 -15.47 6.26 -8.25
C LEU A 111 -15.56 6.22 -9.79
N PRO A 112 -15.34 7.36 -10.47
CA PRO A 112 -15.26 7.38 -11.93
C PRO A 112 -14.19 6.41 -12.45
N GLU A 113 -14.49 5.80 -13.59
CA GLU A 113 -13.54 4.99 -14.35
C GLU A 113 -12.36 5.87 -14.82
N LEU A 114 -11.18 5.27 -14.95
CA LEU A 114 -9.96 6.01 -15.32
C LEU A 114 -9.99 6.35 -16.81
N GLU A 115 -9.94 7.64 -17.12
CA GLU A 115 -9.89 8.14 -18.49
C GLU A 115 -8.44 8.06 -19.01
N GLY A 116 -8.23 7.51 -20.20
CA GLY A 116 -6.91 7.43 -20.83
C GLY A 116 -6.12 6.14 -20.54
N LEU A 117 -6.69 5.19 -19.79
CA LEU A 117 -6.04 3.92 -19.45
C LEU A 117 -5.58 3.09 -20.68
N GLU A 118 -6.28 3.23 -21.81
CA GLU A 118 -5.96 2.54 -23.08
C GLU A 118 -4.71 3.10 -23.78
N LEU A 119 -4.36 4.37 -23.52
CA LEU A 119 -3.20 5.03 -24.16
C LEU A 119 -1.86 4.63 -23.53
N ASP A 120 -1.89 4.04 -22.35
CA ASP A 120 -0.72 3.57 -21.57
C ASP A 120 -0.35 2.10 -21.88
N LYS A 121 -1.04 1.44 -22.84
CA LYS A 121 -0.72 0.07 -23.30
C LYS A 121 0.41 -0.01 -24.35
N LYS A 122 1.24 1.03 -24.48
CA LYS A 122 2.29 1.11 -25.52
C LYS A 122 3.61 0.46 -25.12
#